data_AF-A0A8D8EWJ3-F1
#
_entry.id   AF-A0A8D8EWJ3-F1
#
_cell.length_a   1.000
_cell.length_b   1.000
_cell.length_c   1.000
_cell.angle_alpha   90.00
_cell.angle_beta   90.00
_cell.angle_gamma   90.00
#
_symmetry.space_group_name_H-M   'P 1'
#
loop_
_entity.id
_entity.type
_entity.pdbx_description
1 polymer ?
#
loop_
_entity_poly.entity_id
_entity_poly.type
_entity_poly.pdbx_seq_one_letter_code
_entity_poly.pdbx_strand_id
1 'polypeptide(L)'
;MIGIKYLSEAHLKGFEKYKYNSVDTSILSVYVMHPFWNWLVQFFPRWIAPNLLTFTGFLLTVVNFFLIGYYDFGFTAATKEVNPIPGWVWILAAINLFVAYTLDGIDGKQARRTGTSGPLGELFDHGLDSYSTLLIPLYVFSLFGIMDLPPVRMHFVMLNAYLNFYLSHVEKYITGVMFLPWGYDFVMWGVSITLGLTGICGPEIWQMT
;
A
#
# COMPACT_ATOMS: atom_id res chain seq x y z
N MET A 1 -14.76 -15.58 -27.44
CA MET A 1 -13.39 -15.34 -26.94
C MET A 1 -12.48 -15.22 -28.14
N ILE A 2 -11.88 -14.04 -28.36
CA ILE A 2 -10.92 -13.80 -29.45
C ILE A 2 -9.67 -14.62 -29.10
N GLY A 3 -9.29 -15.57 -29.96
CA GLY A 3 -8.26 -16.59 -29.72
C GLY A 3 -6.81 -16.09 -29.71
N ILE A 4 -6.55 -14.97 -29.03
CA ILE A 4 -5.20 -14.42 -28.88
C ILE A 4 -4.47 -15.20 -27.79
N LYS A 5 -3.40 -15.92 -28.17
CA LYS A 5 -2.45 -16.53 -27.23
C LYS A 5 -1.49 -15.45 -26.72
N TYR A 6 -1.79 -14.87 -25.56
CA TYR A 6 -0.92 -13.89 -24.89
C TYR A 6 0.35 -14.52 -24.28
N LEU A 7 0.30 -15.82 -23.97
CA LEU A 7 1.41 -16.55 -23.36
C LEU A 7 1.90 -17.65 -24.31
N SER A 8 3.20 -17.65 -24.57
CA SER A 8 3.87 -18.73 -25.28
C SER A 8 4.04 -19.94 -24.37
N GLU A 9 4.23 -21.14 -24.93
CA GLU A 9 4.60 -22.32 -24.12
C GLU A 9 5.91 -22.12 -23.36
N ALA A 10 6.83 -21.31 -23.90
CA ALA A 10 8.05 -20.94 -23.22
C ALA A 10 7.77 -20.11 -21.96
N HIS A 11 6.81 -19.17 -21.99
CA HIS A 11 6.37 -18.43 -20.81
C HIS A 11 5.75 -19.36 -19.76
N LEU A 12 4.88 -20.28 -20.20
CA LEU A 12 4.23 -21.25 -19.31
C LEU A 12 5.24 -22.16 -18.61
N LYS A 13 6.21 -22.72 -19.34
CA LYS A 13 7.31 -23.51 -18.77
C LYS A 13 8.23 -22.69 -17.87
N GLY A 14 8.34 -21.39 -18.12
CA GLY A 14 9.06 -20.45 -17.26
C GLY A 14 8.43 -20.31 -15.87
N PHE A 15 7.09 -20.36 -15.78
CA PHE A 15 6.39 -20.25 -14.49
C PHE A 15 6.69 -21.41 -13.53
N GLU A 16 6.89 -22.62 -14.03
CA GLU A 16 7.27 -23.78 -13.21
C GLU A 16 8.66 -23.62 -12.55
N LYS A 17 9.54 -22.84 -13.18
CA LYS A 17 10.90 -22.54 -12.69
C LYS A 17 10.97 -21.22 -11.93
N TYR A 18 9.86 -20.49 -11.82
CA TYR A 18 9.84 -19.19 -11.18
C TYR A 18 10.14 -19.32 -9.69
N LYS A 19 11.13 -18.55 -9.23
CA LYS A 19 11.46 -18.43 -7.81
C LYS A 19 11.45 -16.95 -7.45
N TYR A 20 10.60 -16.60 -6.49
CA TYR A 20 10.59 -15.25 -5.94
C TYR A 20 11.98 -14.91 -5.40
N ASN A 21 12.51 -13.77 -5.84
CA ASN A 21 13.85 -13.30 -5.51
C ASN A 21 13.77 -11.81 -5.21
N SER A 22 13.65 -11.49 -3.93
CA SER A 22 13.69 -10.12 -3.43
C SER A 22 14.75 -9.97 -2.36
N VAL A 23 15.30 -8.76 -2.27
CA VAL A 23 16.29 -8.37 -1.28
C VAL A 23 15.76 -7.15 -0.55
N ASP A 24 15.66 -7.28 0.76
CA ASP A 24 15.32 -6.19 1.67
C ASP A 24 16.55 -5.82 2.50
N THR A 25 16.89 -4.54 2.51
CA THR A 25 17.99 -3.99 3.31
C THR A 25 17.51 -2.87 4.24
N SER A 26 16.21 -2.59 4.27
CA SER A 26 15.62 -1.54 5.11
C SER A 26 15.81 -1.89 6.59
N ILE A 27 16.36 -0.95 7.35
CA ILE A 27 16.55 -1.14 8.80
C ILE A 27 15.20 -1.38 9.49
N LEU A 28 14.17 -0.63 9.12
CA LEU A 28 12.84 -0.79 9.69
C LEU A 28 12.24 -2.15 9.33
N SER A 29 12.37 -2.56 8.05
CA SER A 29 11.87 -3.86 7.62
C SER A 29 12.58 -5.00 8.34
N VAL A 30 13.90 -5.05 8.22
CA VAL A 30 14.73 -6.18 8.64
C VAL A 30 14.67 -6.38 10.15
N TYR A 31 14.76 -5.31 10.93
CA TYR A 31 14.90 -5.40 12.39
C TYR A 31 13.58 -5.27 13.16
N VAL A 32 12.52 -4.72 12.56
CA VAL A 32 11.23 -4.51 13.24
C VAL A 32 10.11 -5.29 12.56
N MET A 33 9.88 -5.01 11.27
CA MET A 33 8.68 -5.50 10.58
C MET A 33 8.74 -6.98 10.26
N HIS A 34 9.85 -7.48 9.73
CA HIS A 34 10.04 -8.90 9.48
C HIS A 34 9.89 -9.76 10.74
N PRO A 35 10.54 -9.44 11.88
CA PRO A 35 10.27 -10.12 13.16
C PRO A 35 8.79 -10.07 13.57
N PHE A 36 8.16 -8.89 13.52
CA PHE A 36 6.75 -8.72 13.85
C PHE A 36 5.83 -9.58 12.96
N TRP A 37 6.01 -9.52 11.64
CA TRP A 37 5.23 -10.28 10.66
C TRP A 37 5.48 -11.80 10.76
N ASN A 38 6.71 -12.23 11.03
CA ASN A 38 7.04 -13.65 11.23
C ASN A 38 6.41 -14.22 12.51
N TRP A 39 6.26 -13.40 13.54
CA TRP A 39 5.50 -13.75 14.74
C TRP A 39 3.99 -13.75 14.45
N LEU A 40 3.47 -12.67 13.87
CA LEU A 40 2.03 -12.48 13.65
C LEU A 40 1.43 -13.53 12.72
N VAL A 41 2.11 -13.87 11.62
CA VAL A 41 1.61 -14.84 10.65
C VAL A 41 1.33 -16.19 11.32
N GLN A 42 2.01 -16.55 12.42
CA GLN A 42 1.81 -17.83 13.10
C GLN A 42 0.38 -18.02 13.61
N PHE A 43 -0.31 -16.92 13.95
CA PHE A 43 -1.69 -16.92 14.42
C PHE A 43 -2.71 -17.02 13.29
N PHE A 44 -2.31 -16.81 12.03
CA PHE A 44 -3.21 -16.94 10.88
C PHE A 44 -3.45 -18.43 10.56
N PRO A 45 -4.72 -18.88 10.50
CA PRO A 45 -5.06 -20.23 10.10
C PRO A 45 -4.53 -20.57 8.70
N ARG A 46 -4.04 -21.80 8.52
CA ARG A 46 -3.46 -22.25 7.24
C ARG A 46 -4.47 -22.40 6.10
N TRP A 47 -5.77 -22.40 6.40
CA TRP A 47 -6.82 -22.43 5.38
C TRP A 47 -7.07 -21.06 4.75
N ILE A 48 -6.54 -19.98 5.33
CA ILE A 48 -6.62 -18.65 4.74
C ILE A 48 -5.59 -18.55 3.61
N ALA A 49 -6.09 -18.30 2.40
CA ALA A 49 -5.28 -18.09 1.22
C ALA A 49 -4.47 -16.79 1.34
N PRO A 50 -3.19 -16.75 0.91
CA PRO A 50 -2.37 -15.54 0.92
C PRO A 50 -3.02 -14.36 0.20
N ASN A 51 -3.51 -14.58 -1.04
CA ASN A 51 -4.15 -13.53 -1.84
C ASN A 51 -5.40 -12.95 -1.18
N LEU A 52 -6.06 -13.67 -0.25
CA LEU A 52 -7.18 -13.12 0.51
C LEU A 52 -6.69 -12.07 1.51
N LEU A 53 -5.51 -12.26 2.10
CA LEU A 53 -4.90 -11.27 3.01
C LEU A 53 -4.62 -9.98 2.25
N THR A 54 -3.92 -10.09 1.12
CA THR A 54 -3.58 -8.96 0.23
C THR A 54 -4.83 -8.24 -0.26
N PHE A 55 -5.82 -8.99 -0.74
CA PHE A 55 -7.09 -8.42 -1.22
C PHE A 55 -7.85 -7.71 -0.11
N THR A 56 -7.87 -8.29 1.10
CA THR A 56 -8.53 -7.65 2.26
C THR A 56 -7.81 -6.35 2.63
N GLY A 57 -6.49 -6.34 2.67
CA GLY A 57 -5.70 -5.13 2.90
C GLY A 57 -5.99 -4.05 1.87
N PHE A 58 -5.99 -4.40 0.58
CA PHE A 58 -6.38 -3.50 -0.50
C PHE A 58 -7.80 -2.94 -0.33
N LEU A 59 -8.79 -3.75 0.05
CA LEU A 59 -10.14 -3.25 0.28
C LEU A 59 -10.20 -2.22 1.42
N LEU A 60 -9.35 -2.33 2.44
CA LEU A 60 -9.27 -1.32 3.50
C LEU A 60 -8.75 0.03 2.97
N THR A 61 -7.80 0.03 2.04
CA THR A 61 -7.33 1.28 1.38
C THR A 61 -8.42 1.88 0.49
N VAL A 62 -9.19 1.05 -0.20
CA VAL A 62 -10.38 1.46 -0.97
C VAL A 62 -11.46 2.06 -0.08
N VAL A 63 -11.74 1.45 1.09
CA VAL A 63 -12.69 2.00 2.06
C VAL A 63 -12.25 3.38 2.55
N ASN A 64 -10.96 3.56 2.88
CA ASN A 64 -10.44 4.87 3.27
C ASN A 64 -10.63 5.91 2.17
N PHE A 65 -10.32 5.56 0.92
CA PHE A 65 -10.49 6.44 -0.23
C PHE A 65 -11.93 6.92 -0.37
N PHE A 66 -12.91 6.02 -0.36
CA PHE A 66 -14.31 6.40 -0.49
C PHE A 66 -14.85 7.12 0.74
N LEU A 67 -14.43 6.72 1.94
CA LEU A 67 -14.91 7.32 3.17
C LEU A 67 -14.44 8.77 3.32
N ILE A 68 -13.14 9.03 3.11
CA ILE A 68 -12.61 10.40 3.16
C ILE A 68 -13.13 11.21 1.96
N GLY A 69 -13.18 10.61 0.76
CA GLY A 69 -13.73 11.25 -0.43
C GLY A 69 -15.22 11.63 -0.30
N TYR A 70 -16.00 10.90 0.49
CA TYR A 70 -17.39 11.26 0.81
C TYR A 70 -17.48 12.60 1.56
N TYR A 71 -16.58 12.86 2.50
CA TYR A 71 -16.54 14.10 3.26
C TYR A 71 -15.79 15.23 2.54
N ASP A 72 -14.81 14.89 1.69
CA ASP A 72 -13.92 15.87 1.06
C ASP A 72 -13.54 15.54 -0.39
N PHE A 73 -14.55 15.43 -1.25
CA PHE A 73 -14.36 15.18 -2.69
C PHE A 73 -13.50 16.24 -3.39
N GLY A 74 -13.54 17.49 -2.91
CA GLY A 74 -12.89 18.65 -3.55
C GLY A 74 -11.52 19.02 -2.97
N PHE A 75 -10.99 18.27 -2.00
CA PHE A 75 -9.77 18.62 -1.26
C PHE A 75 -9.84 20.04 -0.64
N THR A 76 -10.99 20.38 -0.06
CA THR A 76 -11.27 21.69 0.56
C THR A 76 -11.47 21.59 2.06
N ALA A 77 -11.46 20.38 2.64
CA ALA A 77 -11.67 20.18 4.07
C ALA A 77 -10.68 20.98 4.92
N ALA A 78 -9.40 21.01 4.51
CA ALA A 78 -8.36 21.76 5.20
C ALA A 78 -8.60 23.28 5.23
N THR A 79 -9.37 23.85 4.29
CA THR A 79 -9.56 25.31 4.21
C THR A 79 -10.85 25.79 4.87
N LYS A 80 -11.66 24.87 5.42
CA LYS A 80 -12.92 25.20 6.09
C LYS A 80 -12.63 25.56 7.54
N GLU A 81 -13.36 26.55 8.08
CA GLU A 81 -13.28 26.93 9.50
C GLU A 81 -13.54 25.74 10.43
N VAL A 82 -14.42 24.83 10.02
CA VAL A 82 -14.66 23.55 10.69
C VAL A 82 -14.41 22.44 9.67
N ASN A 83 -13.44 21.58 9.95
CA ASN A 83 -13.16 20.45 9.07
C ASN A 83 -14.37 19.50 9.02
N PRO A 84 -14.89 19.17 7.83
CA PRO A 84 -16.06 18.32 7.69
C PRO A 84 -15.79 16.84 7.97
N ILE A 85 -14.52 16.42 8.03
CA ILE A 85 -14.12 15.03 8.26
C ILE A 85 -14.04 14.79 9.78
N PRO A 86 -14.91 13.94 10.37
CA PRO A 86 -14.88 13.67 11.79
C PRO A 86 -13.58 12.99 12.24
N GLY A 87 -13.13 13.28 13.46
CA GLY A 87 -11.90 12.68 14.04
C GLY A 87 -11.84 11.16 13.95
N TRP A 88 -12.96 10.46 14.18
CA TRP A 88 -13.01 9.00 14.12
C TRP A 88 -12.73 8.46 12.70
N VAL A 89 -13.02 9.22 11.64
CA VAL A 89 -12.72 8.82 10.26
C VAL A 89 -11.21 8.73 10.05
N TRP A 90 -10.46 9.71 10.58
CA TRP A 90 -9.01 9.71 10.54
C TRP A 90 -8.40 8.56 11.36
N ILE A 91 -8.95 8.28 12.55
CA ILE A 91 -8.53 7.13 13.36
C ILE A 91 -8.80 5.81 12.63
N LEU A 92 -9.99 5.65 12.06
CA LEU A 92 -10.33 4.47 11.28
C LEU A 92 -9.40 4.33 10.07
N ALA A 93 -9.09 5.43 9.38
CA ALA A 93 -8.17 5.42 8.25
C ALA A 93 -6.75 4.98 8.65
N ALA A 94 -6.26 5.46 9.79
CA ALA A 94 -4.99 5.04 10.37
C ALA A 94 -4.94 3.53 10.68
N ILE A 95 -5.98 3.02 11.35
CA ILE A 95 -6.11 1.60 11.68
C ILE A 95 -6.18 0.76 10.39
N ASN A 96 -7.05 1.14 9.46
CA ASN A 96 -7.23 0.45 8.19
C ASN A 96 -5.92 0.39 7.40
N LEU A 97 -5.18 1.50 7.32
CA LEU A 97 -3.89 1.55 6.61
C LEU A 97 -2.85 0.66 7.29
N PHE A 98 -2.73 0.71 8.62
CA PHE A 98 -1.79 -0.11 9.35
C PHE A 98 -2.11 -1.61 9.23
N VAL A 99 -3.40 -1.96 9.28
CA VAL A 99 -3.86 -3.34 9.05
C VAL A 99 -3.61 -3.76 7.61
N ALA A 100 -3.89 -2.91 6.61
CA ALA A 100 -3.62 -3.18 5.21
C ALA A 100 -2.13 -3.48 4.96
N TYR A 101 -1.26 -2.61 5.44
CA TYR A 101 0.20 -2.77 5.42
C TYR A 101 0.66 -4.04 6.14
N THR A 102 0.00 -4.40 7.23
CA THR A 102 0.32 -5.64 7.97
C THR A 102 -0.10 -6.89 7.19
N LEU A 103 -1.30 -6.88 6.58
CA LEU A 103 -1.82 -7.99 5.79
C LEU A 103 -0.98 -8.26 4.54
N ASP A 104 -0.56 -7.19 3.89
CA ASP A 104 0.44 -7.16 2.82
C ASP A 104 1.74 -7.83 3.28
N GLY A 105 2.40 -7.31 4.33
CA GLY A 105 3.69 -7.83 4.79
C GLY A 105 3.70 -9.30 5.28
N ILE A 106 2.52 -9.89 5.61
CA ILE A 106 2.40 -11.30 5.99
C ILE A 106 1.98 -12.23 4.87
N ASP A 107 1.54 -11.74 3.71
CA ASP A 107 0.94 -12.59 2.67
C ASP A 107 1.95 -13.58 2.07
N GLY A 108 3.17 -13.16 1.76
CA GLY A 108 4.22 -13.99 1.22
C GLY A 108 4.77 -14.93 2.29
N LYS A 109 4.71 -14.52 3.55
CA LYS A 109 5.02 -15.40 4.70
C LYS A 109 3.97 -16.49 4.82
N GLN A 110 2.70 -16.15 4.66
CA GLN A 110 1.61 -17.12 4.62
C GLN A 110 1.78 -18.06 3.42
N ALA A 111 2.09 -17.55 2.24
CA ALA A 111 2.31 -18.34 1.03
C ALA A 111 3.43 -19.38 1.21
N ARG A 112 4.51 -19.01 1.89
CA ARG A 112 5.58 -19.94 2.27
C ARG A 112 5.11 -21.01 3.27
N ARG A 113 4.29 -20.64 4.26
CA ARG A 113 3.73 -21.57 5.25
C ARG A 113 2.74 -22.57 4.65
N THR A 114 1.99 -22.17 3.63
CA THR A 114 0.98 -22.99 2.95
C THR A 114 1.51 -23.72 1.73
N GLY A 115 2.75 -23.44 1.29
CA GLY A 115 3.34 -24.03 0.09
C GLY A 115 2.70 -23.53 -1.21
N THR A 116 2.12 -22.32 -1.19
CA THR A 116 1.40 -21.72 -2.32
C THR A 116 2.11 -20.49 -2.90
N SER A 117 3.42 -20.36 -2.69
CA SER A 117 4.23 -19.32 -3.32
C SER A 117 4.32 -19.54 -4.83
N GLY A 118 4.11 -18.49 -5.62
CA GLY A 118 4.20 -18.57 -7.07
C GLY A 118 4.05 -17.22 -7.77
N PRO A 119 4.32 -17.15 -9.08
CA PRO A 119 4.32 -15.90 -9.85
C PRO A 119 2.97 -15.21 -9.90
N LEU A 120 1.87 -15.98 -9.84
CA LEU A 120 0.52 -15.42 -9.81
C LEU A 120 0.20 -14.69 -8.50
N GLY A 121 0.63 -15.25 -7.36
CA GLY A 121 0.43 -14.62 -6.06
C GLY A 121 1.16 -13.28 -5.98
N GLU A 122 2.40 -13.27 -6.44
CA GLU A 122 3.20 -12.04 -6.50
C GLU A 122 2.65 -11.01 -7.50
N LEU A 123 2.18 -11.45 -8.68
CA LEU A 123 1.53 -10.54 -9.63
C LEU A 123 0.26 -9.92 -9.03
N PHE A 124 -0.50 -10.72 -8.28
CA PHE A 124 -1.70 -10.25 -7.61
C PHE A 124 -1.36 -9.23 -6.53
N ASP A 125 -0.37 -9.54 -5.70
CA ASP A 125 0.14 -8.70 -4.62
C ASP A 125 0.61 -7.33 -5.12
N HIS A 126 1.67 -7.31 -5.93
CA HIS A 126 2.20 -6.07 -6.46
C HIS A 126 1.20 -5.36 -7.40
N GLY A 127 0.28 -6.11 -8.01
CA GLY A 127 -0.83 -5.55 -8.77
C GLY A 127 -1.71 -4.66 -7.90
N LEU A 128 -2.08 -5.12 -6.69
CA LEU A 128 -2.88 -4.34 -5.75
C LEU A 128 -2.06 -3.21 -5.10
N ASP A 129 -0.77 -3.42 -4.84
CA ASP A 129 0.12 -2.35 -4.37
C ASP A 129 0.16 -1.19 -5.35
N SER A 130 0.20 -1.47 -6.66
CA SER A 130 0.21 -0.43 -7.68
C SER A 130 -1.03 0.47 -7.60
N TYR A 131 -2.21 -0.08 -7.28
CA TYR A 131 -3.41 0.72 -7.03
C TYR A 131 -3.32 1.49 -5.72
N SER A 132 -2.82 0.86 -4.65
CA SER A 132 -2.63 1.52 -3.35
C SER A 132 -1.67 2.71 -3.42
N THR A 133 -0.67 2.69 -4.31
CA THR A 133 0.21 3.85 -4.56
C THR A 133 -0.53 5.09 -5.05
N LEU A 134 -1.74 4.93 -5.60
CA LEU A 134 -2.63 6.01 -6.01
C LEU A 134 -3.66 6.35 -4.93
N LEU A 135 -4.30 5.34 -4.34
CA LEU A 135 -5.39 5.56 -3.37
C LEU A 135 -4.90 6.24 -2.08
N ILE A 136 -3.74 5.82 -1.57
CA ILE A 136 -3.22 6.32 -0.29
C ILE A 136 -2.90 7.83 -0.36
N PRO A 137 -2.12 8.33 -1.34
CA PRO A 137 -1.86 9.76 -1.44
C PRO A 137 -3.13 10.60 -1.62
N LEU A 138 -4.12 10.10 -2.36
CA LEU A 138 -5.35 10.85 -2.63
C LEU A 138 -6.06 11.24 -1.34
N TYR A 139 -6.34 10.30 -0.43
CA TYR A 139 -7.02 10.67 0.81
C TYR A 139 -6.11 11.40 1.81
N VAL A 140 -4.78 11.28 1.68
CA VAL A 140 -3.82 12.07 2.47
C VAL A 140 -3.82 13.54 2.03
N PHE A 141 -4.06 13.84 0.74
CA PHE A 141 -4.14 15.22 0.26
C PHE A 141 -5.26 16.04 0.91
N SER A 142 -6.32 15.39 1.43
CA SER A 142 -7.36 16.07 2.21
C SER A 142 -6.86 16.73 3.51
N LEU A 143 -5.67 16.34 4.02
CA LEU A 143 -5.04 17.01 5.16
C LEU A 143 -4.49 18.39 4.82
N PHE A 144 -4.02 18.58 3.58
CA PHE A 144 -3.40 19.83 3.12
C PHE A 144 -4.38 20.69 2.31
N GLY A 145 -5.22 20.03 1.51
CA GLY A 145 -6.18 20.69 0.62
C GLY A 145 -5.54 21.43 -0.56
N ILE A 146 -6.39 21.98 -1.43
CA ILE A 146 -5.99 22.62 -2.68
C ILE A 146 -5.21 23.94 -2.53
N MET A 147 -5.30 24.59 -1.37
CA MET A 147 -4.63 25.88 -1.15
C MET A 147 -3.13 25.68 -0.88
N ASP A 148 -2.79 24.75 0.01
CA ASP A 148 -1.39 24.45 0.34
C ASP A 148 -0.76 23.49 -0.69
N LEU A 149 -1.57 22.58 -1.24
CA LEU A 149 -1.15 21.61 -2.24
C LEU A 149 -2.06 21.64 -3.48
N PRO A 150 -1.86 22.61 -4.41
CA PRO A 150 -2.67 22.70 -5.62
C PRO A 150 -2.67 21.41 -6.46
N PRO A 151 -3.73 21.13 -7.25
CA PRO A 151 -3.87 19.87 -8.00
C PRO A 151 -2.67 19.50 -8.88
N VAL A 152 -1.97 20.50 -9.44
CA VAL A 152 -0.74 20.25 -10.22
C VAL A 152 0.39 19.67 -9.35
N ARG A 153 0.53 20.12 -8.10
CA ARG A 153 1.52 19.57 -7.16
C ARG A 153 1.09 18.19 -6.68
N MET A 154 -0.20 17.99 -6.38
CA MET A 154 -0.76 16.66 -6.07
C MET A 154 -0.44 15.66 -7.19
N HIS A 155 -0.61 16.06 -8.46
CA HIS A 155 -0.27 15.23 -9.62
C HIS A 155 1.22 14.88 -9.66
N PHE A 156 2.13 15.82 -9.42
CA PHE A 156 3.56 15.52 -9.39
C PHE A 156 3.97 14.62 -8.21
N VAL A 157 3.33 14.76 -7.04
CA VAL A 157 3.54 13.86 -5.90
C VAL A 157 3.09 12.45 -6.24
N MET A 158 1.91 12.28 -6.83
CA MET A 158 1.43 10.97 -7.29
C MET A 158 2.33 10.37 -8.37
N LEU A 159 2.74 11.19 -9.35
CA LEU A 159 3.66 10.75 -10.42
C LEU A 159 4.99 10.29 -9.83
N ASN A 160 5.53 11.00 -8.83
CA ASN A 160 6.75 10.61 -8.15
C ASN A 160 6.60 9.26 -7.42
N ALA A 161 5.51 9.06 -6.67
CA ALA A 161 5.22 7.79 -6.00
C ALA A 161 5.09 6.63 -7.01
N TYR A 162 4.38 6.86 -8.11
CA TYR A 162 4.20 5.85 -9.16
C TYR A 162 5.50 5.53 -9.89
N LEU A 163 6.32 6.54 -10.19
CA LEU A 163 7.64 6.34 -10.79
C LEU A 163 8.56 5.56 -9.85
N ASN A 164 8.55 5.84 -8.55
CA ASN A 164 9.34 5.09 -7.57
C ASN A 164 8.94 3.60 -7.57
N PHE A 165 7.64 3.32 -7.50
CA PHE A 165 7.11 1.94 -7.56
C PHE A 165 7.47 1.24 -8.88
N TYR A 166 7.30 1.92 -10.01
CA TYR A 166 7.56 1.35 -11.33
C TYR A 166 9.06 1.11 -11.58
N LEU A 167 9.94 2.00 -11.10
CA LEU A 167 11.39 1.85 -11.25
C LEU A 167 11.91 0.58 -10.54
N SER A 168 11.40 0.23 -9.36
CA SER A 168 11.74 -1.05 -8.70
C SER A 168 11.34 -2.26 -9.53
N HIS A 169 10.23 -2.18 -10.28
CA HIS A 169 9.80 -3.25 -11.18
C HIS A 169 10.65 -3.33 -12.45
N VAL A 170 11.07 -2.19 -13.01
CA VAL A 170 12.01 -2.13 -14.12
C VAL A 170 13.37 -2.69 -13.70
N GLU A 171 13.87 -2.33 -12.52
CA GLU A 171 15.10 -2.89 -11.96
C GLU A 171 15.00 -4.41 -11.81
N LYS A 172 13.88 -4.91 -11.28
CA LYS A 172 13.61 -6.36 -11.22
C LYS A 172 13.60 -7.01 -12.60
N TYR A 173 12.96 -6.38 -13.58
CA TYR A 173 12.90 -6.91 -14.95
C TYR A 173 14.31 -7.05 -15.57
N ILE A 174 15.20 -6.10 -15.29
CA ILE A 174 16.57 -6.10 -15.81
C ILE A 174 17.48 -7.06 -15.04
N THR A 175 17.42 -7.07 -13.71
CA THR A 175 18.37 -7.78 -12.85
C THR A 175 17.92 -9.17 -12.43
N GLY A 176 16.62 -9.47 -12.50
CA GLY A 176 16.02 -10.67 -11.93
C GLY A 176 15.91 -10.65 -10.40
N VAL A 177 16.17 -9.51 -9.75
CA VAL A 177 16.09 -9.32 -8.29
C VAL A 177 15.19 -8.12 -7.99
N MET A 178 14.23 -8.27 -7.08
CA MET A 178 13.44 -7.14 -6.60
C MET A 178 14.08 -6.54 -5.36
N PHE A 179 14.62 -5.33 -5.48
CA PHE A 179 15.09 -4.57 -4.33
C PHE A 179 13.91 -3.80 -3.72
N LEU A 180 13.58 -4.10 -2.47
CA LEU A 180 12.48 -3.44 -1.79
C LEU A 180 12.90 -2.02 -1.37
N PRO A 181 12.12 -0.98 -1.73
CA PRO A 181 12.47 0.39 -1.43
C PRO A 181 12.33 0.66 0.08
N TRP A 182 13.37 1.21 0.70
CA TRP A 182 13.36 1.54 2.13
C TRP A 182 12.19 2.45 2.51
N GLY A 183 11.83 3.37 1.61
CA GLY A 183 10.77 4.34 1.84
C GLY A 183 9.40 3.72 2.10
N TYR A 184 9.12 2.50 1.63
CA TYR A 184 7.80 1.88 1.75
C TYR A 184 7.33 1.78 3.20
N ASP A 185 8.09 1.08 4.06
CA ASP A 185 7.72 0.89 5.47
C ASP A 185 7.65 2.21 6.23
N PHE A 186 8.60 3.12 5.98
CA PHE A 186 8.62 4.44 6.63
C PHE A 186 7.41 5.27 6.23
N VAL A 187 6.99 5.22 4.97
CA VAL A 187 5.79 5.91 4.49
C VAL A 187 4.54 5.28 5.11
N MET A 188 4.43 3.96 5.16
CA MET A 188 3.25 3.29 5.75
C MET A 188 3.09 3.62 7.23
N TRP A 189 4.18 3.59 8.00
CA TRP A 189 4.17 4.04 9.40
C TRP A 189 3.89 5.54 9.53
N GLY A 190 4.58 6.36 8.76
CA GLY A 190 4.45 7.82 8.80
C GLY A 190 3.01 8.26 8.51
N VAL A 191 2.41 7.74 7.44
CA VAL A 191 1.02 8.06 7.08
C VAL A 191 0.05 7.53 8.14
N SER A 192 0.23 6.30 8.64
CA SER A 192 -0.65 5.76 9.69
C SER A 192 -0.60 6.62 10.97
N ILE A 193 0.59 7.04 11.40
CA ILE A 193 0.77 7.93 12.56
C ILE A 193 0.15 9.29 12.29
N THR A 194 0.39 9.89 11.12
CA THR A 194 -0.17 11.19 10.73
C THR A 194 -1.70 11.17 10.78
N LEU A 195 -2.34 10.14 10.21
CA LEU A 195 -3.80 10.00 10.25
C LEU A 195 -4.30 9.80 11.70
N GLY A 196 -3.57 9.02 12.51
CA GLY A 196 -3.89 8.82 13.92
C GLY A 196 -3.84 10.12 14.73
N LEU A 197 -2.76 10.90 14.58
CA LEU A 197 -2.60 12.20 15.24
C LEU A 197 -3.67 13.19 14.78
N THR A 198 -3.99 13.21 13.48
CA THR A 198 -5.09 14.02 12.92
C THR A 198 -6.41 13.70 13.60
N GLY A 199 -6.71 12.42 13.84
CA GLY A 199 -7.96 12.04 14.49
C GLY A 199 -8.05 12.42 15.97
N ILE A 200 -6.92 12.51 16.67
CA ILE A 200 -6.86 12.85 18.11
C ILE A 200 -6.84 14.37 18.31
N CYS A 201 -5.96 15.06 17.57
CA CYS A 201 -5.65 16.47 17.79
C CYS A 201 -6.40 17.42 16.84
N GLY A 202 -7.05 16.87 15.81
CA GLY A 202 -7.62 17.63 14.71
C GLY A 202 -6.62 17.84 13.56
N PRO A 203 -7.11 18.07 12.33
CA PRO A 203 -6.27 18.33 11.15
C PRO A 203 -5.55 19.69 11.17
N GLU A 204 -5.97 20.61 12.05
CA GLU A 204 -5.43 21.97 12.16
C GLU A 204 -3.96 21.96 12.60
N ILE A 205 -3.48 20.88 13.25
CA ILE A 205 -2.08 20.73 13.67
C ILE A 205 -1.08 20.76 12.50
N TRP A 206 -1.55 20.53 11.28
CA TRP A 206 -0.72 20.48 10.07
C TRP A 206 -0.69 21.81 9.31
N GLN A 207 -1.51 22.78 9.72
CA GLN A 207 -1.60 24.08 9.05
C GLN A 207 -0.50 25.01 9.56
N MET A 208 0.18 25.70 8.65
CA MET A 208 1.12 26.76 9.03
C MET A 208 0.31 28.02 9.33
N THR A 209 0.33 28.47 10.59
CA THR A 209 -0.17 29.78 11.03
C THR A 209 0.62 30.93 10.43
#